data_AF-A0A3D6BNQ5-F1
#
_entry.id   AF-A0A3D6BNQ5-F1
#
_cell.length_a   1.000
_cell.length_b   1.000
_cell.length_c   1.000
_cell.angle_alpha   90.00
_cell.angle_beta   90.00
_cell.angle_gamma   90.00
#
_symmetry.space_group_name_H-M   'P 1'
#
loop_
_entity.id
_entity.type
_entity.pdbx_description
1 polymer ?
#
loop_
_entity_poly.entity_id
_entity_poly.type
_entity_poly.pdbx_seq_one_letter_code
_entity_poly.pdbx_strand_id
1 'polypeptide(L)' 'MSNNISITKVKKSKVDALDFNNIPLGTTFTDHMFVCDYEQGQWINPRIEPLQPIATHPAAMALHYGQAIFEGMK' A
#
# COMPACT_ATOMS: atom_id res chain seq x y z
N MET A 1 18.73 0.68 -14.83
CA MET A 1 18.02 1.76 -14.13
C MET A 1 18.08 1.44 -12.65
N SER A 2 18.65 2.30 -11.83
CA SER A 2 18.68 2.07 -10.37
C SER A 2 17.31 2.48 -9.82
N ASN A 3 16.44 1.50 -9.58
CA ASN A 3 15.13 1.74 -8.98
C ASN A 3 15.32 1.91 -7.47
N ASN A 4 15.64 3.12 -7.05
CA ASN A 4 15.85 3.42 -5.65
C ASN A 4 14.50 3.55 -4.95
N ILE A 5 14.11 2.53 -4.20
CA ILE A 5 12.87 2.51 -3.41
C ILE A 5 13.18 3.05 -2.01
N SER A 6 12.51 4.13 -1.63
CA SER A 6 12.59 4.68 -0.28
C SER A 6 11.92 3.72 0.72
N ILE A 7 12.53 3.49 1.89
CA ILE A 7 11.99 2.57 2.90
C ILE A 7 11.90 3.27 4.26
N THR A 8 10.69 3.39 4.78
CA THR A 8 10.41 3.87 6.14
C THR A 8 9.86 2.73 6.99
N LYS A 9 10.64 2.29 7.99
CA LYS A 9 10.25 1.18 8.88
C LYS A 9 9.34 1.64 10.02
N VAL A 10 8.44 0.76 10.47
CA VAL A 10 7.71 0.98 11.72
C VAL A 10 8.65 0.80 12.91
N LYS A 11 8.38 1.50 14.02
CA LYS A 11 9.16 1.36 15.26
C LYS A 11 8.93 0.02 15.97
N LYS A 12 7.70 -0.49 15.90
CA LYS A 12 7.27 -1.76 16.52
C LYS A 12 6.31 -2.47 15.57
N SER A 13 6.59 -3.74 15.30
CA SER A 13 5.73 -4.58 14.46
C SER A 13 4.50 -5.06 15.23
N LYS A 14 3.40 -5.30 14.52
CA LYS A 14 2.19 -5.94 15.07
C LYS A 14 2.29 -7.47 15.12
N VAL A 15 3.36 -8.07 14.60
CA VAL A 15 3.51 -9.53 14.44
C VAL A 15 3.35 -10.30 15.75
N ASP A 16 3.84 -9.75 16.87
CA ASP A 16 3.78 -10.40 18.19
C ASP A 16 2.35 -10.55 18.72
N ALA A 17 1.41 -9.74 18.21
CA ALA A 17 0.00 -9.76 18.61
C ALA A 17 -0.88 -10.58 17.63
N LEU A 18 -0.29 -11.20 16.61
CA LEU A 18 -1.02 -11.94 15.59
C LEU A 18 -1.26 -13.39 16.02
N ASP A 19 -2.51 -13.85 15.96
CA ASP A 19 -2.84 -15.27 16.08
C ASP A 19 -2.63 -15.98 14.74
N PHE A 20 -1.51 -16.68 14.60
CA PHE A 20 -1.16 -17.42 13.38
C PHE A 20 -2.09 -18.61 13.08
N ASN A 21 -2.85 -19.08 14.06
CA ASN A 21 -3.82 -20.18 13.85
C ASN A 21 -5.16 -19.66 13.32
N ASN A 22 -5.41 -18.35 13.38
CA ASN A 22 -6.69 -17.76 12.98
C ASN A 22 -6.49 -16.39 12.30
N ILE A 23 -6.11 -16.43 11.02
CA ILE A 23 -5.96 -15.22 10.19
C ILE A 23 -7.11 -15.16 9.17
N PRO A 24 -8.22 -14.43 9.47
CA PRO A 24 -9.29 -14.22 8.51
C PRO A 24 -8.80 -13.47 7.26
N LEU A 25 -9.31 -13.88 6.10
CA LEU A 25 -8.95 -13.29 4.81
C LEU A 25 -9.47 -11.84 4.72
N GLY A 26 -8.59 -10.91 4.30
CA GLY A 26 -8.98 -9.54 3.94
C GLY A 26 -9.24 -8.58 5.10
N THR A 27 -9.03 -9.01 6.35
CA THR A 27 -9.26 -8.17 7.54
C THR A 27 -8.00 -7.91 8.36
N THR A 28 -6.94 -8.68 8.12
CA THR A 28 -5.64 -8.54 8.79
C THR A 28 -4.58 -8.11 7.76
N PHE A 29 -3.92 -6.98 8.03
CA PHE A 29 -2.95 -6.36 7.12
C PHE A 29 -1.56 -6.27 7.76
N THR A 30 -0.51 -6.25 6.94
CA THR A 30 0.88 -6.10 7.37
C THR A 30 1.20 -4.68 7.83
N ASP A 31 2.39 -4.49 8.42
CA ASP A 31 2.81 -3.19 8.95
C ASP A 31 3.09 -2.13 7.88
N HIS A 32 3.38 -2.55 6.65
CA HIS A 32 3.81 -1.71 5.55
C HIS A 32 2.94 -1.86 4.31
N MET A 33 2.95 -0.82 3.49
CA MET A 33 2.39 -0.79 2.15
C MET A 33 3.43 -0.26 1.15
N PHE A 34 3.31 -0.64 -0.11
CA PHE A 34 4.06 -0.03 -1.21
C PHE A 34 3.20 1.03 -1.91
N VAL A 35 3.79 2.17 -2.22
CA VAL A 35 3.16 3.26 -2.97
C VAL A 35 4.12 3.78 -4.03
N CYS A 36 3.60 4.14 -5.19
CA CYS A 36 4.34 4.78 -6.27
C CYS A 36 3.42 5.78 -6.93
N ASP A 37 3.91 6.99 -7.17
CA ASP A 37 3.12 8.04 -7.78
C ASP A 37 3.28 7.97 -9.31
N TYR A 38 2.24 8.35 -10.04
CA TYR A 38 2.30 8.46 -11.50
C TYR A 38 1.94 9.88 -11.92
N GLU A 39 2.88 10.55 -12.57
CA GLU A 39 2.73 11.93 -13.02
C GLU A 39 3.40 12.12 -14.37
N GLN A 40 2.75 12.87 -15.28
CA GLN A 40 3.30 13.22 -16.60
C GLN A 40 3.85 12.03 -17.42
N GLY A 41 3.19 10.89 -17.34
CA GLY A 41 3.58 9.71 -18.11
C GLY A 41 4.65 8.83 -17.45
N GLN A 42 5.11 9.18 -16.24
CA GLN A 42 6.21 8.50 -15.57
C GLN A 42 5.85 8.07 -14.14
N TRP A 43 6.40 6.93 -13.75
CA TRP A 43 6.38 6.46 -12.36
C TRP A 43 7.49 7.15 -11.57
N ILE A 44 7.13 7.74 -10.43
CA ILE A 44 8.04 8.49 -9.56
C ILE A 44 7.79 8.13 -8.10
N ASN A 45 8.75 8.46 -7.23
CA ASN A 45 8.64 8.30 -5.78
C ASN A 45 8.21 6.90 -5.28
N PRO A 46 8.81 5.79 -5.76
CA PRO A 46 8.51 4.46 -5.23
C PRO A 46 8.95 4.37 -3.76
N ARG A 47 8.04 3.95 -2.89
CA ARG A 47 8.26 3.91 -1.44
C ARG A 47 7.58 2.73 -0.76
N ILE A 48 8.24 2.19 0.25
CA ILE A 48 7.68 1.29 1.25
C ILE A 48 7.54 2.10 2.55
N GLU A 49 6.32 2.22 3.03
CA GLU A 49 5.99 3.05 4.20
C GLU A 49 4.97 2.36 5.11
N PRO A 50 4.82 2.80 6.37
CA PRO A 50 3.81 2.24 7.26
C PRO A 50 2.41 2.29 6.63
N LEU A 51 1.63 1.23 6.81
CA LEU A 51 0.26 1.16 6.33
C LEU A 51 -0.56 2.33 6.90
N GLN A 52 -1.12 3.15 6.02
CA GLN A 52 -1.87 4.36 6.38
C GLN A 52 -3.00 4.63 5.37
N PRO A 53 -4.00 5.45 5.74
CA PRO A 53 -5.03 5.90 4.80
C PRO A 53 -4.41 6.63 3.59
N ILE A 54 -4.94 6.36 2.39
CA ILE A 54 -4.51 7.04 1.17
C ILE A 54 -5.29 8.36 1.03
N ALA A 55 -4.61 9.48 1.26
CA ALA A 55 -5.18 10.80 1.03
C ALA A 55 -5.54 10.95 -0.46
N THR A 56 -6.82 11.16 -0.76
CA THR A 56 -7.35 11.15 -2.13
C THR A 56 -8.31 12.32 -2.32
N HIS A 57 -8.23 12.99 -3.47
CA HIS A 57 -9.19 14.04 -3.82
C HIS A 57 -10.61 13.45 -3.94
N PRO A 58 -11.66 14.10 -3.40
CA PRO A 58 -13.02 13.56 -3.44
C PRO A 58 -13.55 13.28 -4.86
N ALA A 59 -13.04 13.98 -5.87
CA ALA A 59 -13.37 13.78 -7.28
C ALA A 59 -12.48 12.76 -8.02
N ALA A 60 -11.71 11.92 -7.31
CA ALA A 60 -10.83 10.94 -7.97
C ALA A 60 -11.63 9.96 -8.83
N MET A 61 -11.17 9.72 -10.06
CA MET A 61 -11.87 8.85 -11.03
C MET A 61 -12.05 7.41 -10.54
N ALA A 62 -11.14 6.92 -9.69
CA ALA A 62 -11.28 5.63 -9.02
C ALA A 62 -12.59 5.53 -8.20
N LEU A 63 -13.04 6.64 -7.61
CA LEU A 63 -14.23 6.69 -6.75
C LEU A 63 -15.53 6.90 -7.55
N HIS A 64 -15.48 7.65 -8.66
CA HIS A 64 -16.68 8.03 -9.42
C HIS A 64 -16.94 7.13 -10.62
N TYR A 65 -15.89 6.64 -11.26
CA TYR A 65 -15.96 5.94 -12.54
C TYR A 65 -15.26 4.57 -12.51
N GLY A 66 -14.84 4.11 -11.34
CA GLY A 66 -14.21 2.79 -11.19
C GLY A 66 -12.89 2.66 -11.94
N GLN A 67 -12.17 3.76 -12.20
CA GLN A 67 -10.85 3.72 -12.81
C GLN A 67 -9.80 3.19 -11.81
N ALA A 68 -9.89 1.91 -11.51
CA ALA A 68 -9.04 1.18 -10.59
C ALA A 68 -8.94 -0.28 -11.06
N ILE A 69 -7.78 -0.90 -10.81
CA ILE A 69 -7.53 -2.32 -11.05
C ILE A 69 -6.83 -2.91 -9.84
N PHE A 70 -7.02 -4.20 -9.59
CA PHE A 70 -6.33 -4.91 -8.53
C PHE A 70 -5.87 -6.28 -9.03
N GLU A 71 -4.94 -6.88 -8.30
CA GLU A 71 -4.42 -8.22 -8.53
C GLU A 71 -4.52 -9.01 -7.21
N GLY A 72 -4.62 -10.34 -7.28
CA GLY A 72 -4.55 -11.22 -6.12
C GLY A 72 -3.71 -12.46 -6.38
N MET A 73 -2.50 -12.49 -5.82
CA MET A 73 -1.56 -13.61 -5.86
C MET A 73 -1.11 -14.04 -4.46
N LYS A 74 -0.64 -15.28 -4.31
CA LYS A 74 -0.02 -15.83 -3.10
C LYS A 74 1.31 -16.48 -3.44
#